data_AF-A0A0F7H0E0-F1
#
_entry.id   AF-A0A0F7H0E0-F1
#
_cell.length_a   1.000
_cell.length_b   1.000
_cell.length_c   1.000
_cell.angle_alpha   90.00
_cell.angle_beta   90.00
_cell.angle_gamma   90.00
#
_symmetry.space_group_name_H-M   'P 1'
#
loop_
_entity.id
_entity.type
_entity.pdbx_description
1 polymer ?
#
loop_
_entity_poly.entity_id
_entity_poly.type
_entity_poly.pdbx_seq_one_letter_code
_entity_poly.pdbx_strand_id
1 'polypeptide(L)'
;MSSRSTMMKAIPFFLPLLLICALVSAKSGDVQELQIGVKFRPKTCDIQAHKGDKIKVHYRGKLTDGTVFDSSFERGDPIEFELGSGHVIKGWDQGLLAMCVGEKRKLKIPAKLGYGAQGSPPTIPGGATLIFDTELVAVNGKTASGDEPNDSEL
;
A
#
# COMPACT_ATOMS: atom_id res chain seq x y z
N MET A 1 -52.43 -53.75 -46.47
CA MET A 1 -53.27 -52.60 -46.09
C MET A 1 -52.56 -51.84 -44.98
N SER A 2 -52.19 -50.57 -45.24
CA SER A 2 -51.59 -49.55 -44.35
C SER A 2 -50.22 -49.85 -43.70
N SER A 3 -49.09 -49.28 -44.13
CA SER A 3 -48.67 -47.86 -44.10
C SER A 3 -48.42 -47.33 -42.68
N ARG A 4 -47.15 -47.05 -42.31
CA ARG A 4 -46.52 -45.70 -42.32
C ARG A 4 -45.13 -45.72 -41.67
N SER A 5 -44.20 -45.07 -42.35
CA SER A 5 -42.80 -44.81 -42.03
C SER A 5 -42.63 -43.56 -41.14
N THR A 6 -41.67 -43.54 -40.20
CA THR A 6 -41.01 -42.31 -39.66
C THR A 6 -39.74 -42.74 -38.89
N MET A 7 -38.54 -42.66 -39.46
CA MET A 7 -37.60 -41.52 -39.53
C MET A 7 -36.54 -41.53 -38.40
N MET A 8 -35.28 -41.50 -38.83
CA MET A 8 -34.05 -41.41 -38.04
C MET A 8 -34.10 -40.26 -37.02
N LYS A 9 -33.59 -40.50 -35.81
CA LYS A 9 -33.18 -39.43 -34.89
C LYS A 9 -31.65 -39.39 -34.86
N ALA A 10 -31.09 -38.52 -35.68
CA ALA A 10 -29.76 -37.98 -35.49
C ALA A 10 -29.90 -36.56 -34.93
N ILE A 11 -29.29 -36.28 -33.77
CA ILE A 11 -28.92 -34.92 -33.36
C ILE A 11 -27.51 -34.98 -32.77
N PRO A 12 -26.48 -34.51 -33.51
CA PRO A 12 -25.17 -34.22 -32.99
C PRO A 12 -25.11 -32.74 -32.55
N PHE A 13 -24.80 -32.48 -31.28
CA PHE A 13 -24.45 -31.16 -30.74
C PHE A 13 -23.43 -31.43 -29.63
N PHE A 14 -22.12 -31.42 -29.89
CA PHE A 14 -21.30 -30.21 -29.96
C PHE A 14 -21.65 -29.20 -28.86
N LEU A 15 -21.05 -29.40 -27.69
CA LEU A 15 -20.47 -28.27 -26.98
C LEU A 15 -19.13 -28.74 -26.43
N PRO A 16 -17.99 -28.21 -26.89
CA PRO A 16 -16.75 -28.43 -26.17
C PRO A 16 -16.99 -27.82 -24.79
N LEU A 17 -16.73 -28.58 -23.73
CA LEU A 17 -16.42 -27.97 -22.45
C LEU A 17 -15.10 -27.23 -22.69
N LEU A 18 -15.21 -26.04 -23.29
CA LEU A 18 -14.16 -25.05 -23.37
C LEU A 18 -13.98 -24.70 -21.91
N LEU A 19 -13.08 -25.45 -21.27
CA LEU A 19 -12.45 -25.12 -20.01
C LEU A 19 -11.71 -23.82 -20.32
N ILE A 20 -12.45 -22.71 -20.35
CA ILE A 20 -11.91 -21.38 -20.20
C ILE A 20 -11.50 -21.35 -18.73
N CYS A 21 -10.39 -22.03 -18.44
CA CYS A 21 -9.47 -21.56 -17.42
C CYS A 21 -9.00 -20.22 -17.97
N ALA A 22 -9.78 -19.17 -17.69
CA ALA A 22 -9.27 -17.82 -17.75
C ALA A 22 -8.07 -17.84 -16.81
N LEU A 23 -6.88 -17.91 -17.40
CA LEU A 23 -5.63 -17.70 -16.70
C LEU A 23 -5.72 -16.26 -16.21
N VAL A 24 -6.22 -16.08 -14.99
CA VAL A 24 -6.02 -14.86 -14.22
C VAL A 24 -4.52 -14.78 -14.03
N SER A 25 -3.88 -14.03 -14.91
CA SER A 25 -2.47 -13.71 -14.83
C SER A 25 -2.34 -12.68 -13.71
N ALA A 26 -2.38 -13.15 -12.46
CA ALA A 26 -2.05 -12.35 -11.30
C ALA A 26 -0.58 -11.96 -11.44
N LYS A 27 -0.31 -10.70 -11.81
CA LYS A 27 1.04 -10.15 -11.85
C LYS A 27 1.61 -10.32 -10.44
N SER A 28 2.70 -11.08 -10.32
CA SER A 28 3.30 -11.57 -9.05
C SER A 28 3.67 -10.47 -8.01
N GLY A 29 3.49 -9.18 -8.33
CA GLY A 29 3.75 -8.05 -7.45
C GLY A 29 2.55 -7.60 -6.62
N ASP A 30 1.32 -7.89 -7.02
CA ASP A 30 0.14 -7.24 -6.44
C ASP A 30 -0.32 -7.88 -5.11
N VAL A 31 -0.75 -7.03 -4.17
CA VAL A 31 -1.38 -7.47 -2.91
C VAL A 31 -2.81 -6.97 -2.85
N GLN A 32 -3.65 -7.68 -2.11
CA GLN A 32 -5.05 -7.30 -1.91
C GLN A 32 -5.27 -6.50 -0.63
N GLU A 33 -4.43 -6.71 0.39
CA GLU A 33 -4.50 -6.04 1.68
C GLU A 33 -3.19 -5.36 2.03
N LEU A 34 -3.27 -4.39 2.94
CA LEU A 34 -2.09 -3.73 3.48
C LEU A 34 -1.20 -4.75 4.19
N GLN A 35 0.08 -4.81 3.82
CA GLN A 35 1.08 -5.59 4.53
C GLN A 35 2.05 -4.65 5.23
N ILE A 36 2.26 -4.87 6.53
CA ILE A 36 3.13 -4.07 7.39
C ILE A 36 4.28 -4.97 7.86
N GLY A 37 5.50 -4.69 7.39
CA GLY A 37 6.71 -5.36 7.85
C GLY A 37 7.56 -4.43 8.70
N VAL A 38 7.76 -4.74 9.98
CA VAL A 38 8.70 -4.00 10.83
C VAL A 38 10.13 -4.35 10.41
N LYS A 39 10.92 -3.34 10.04
CA LYS A 39 12.33 -3.48 9.63
C LYS A 39 13.29 -3.22 10.77
N PHE A 40 12.93 -2.30 11.65
CA PHE A 40 13.68 -1.98 12.85
C PHE A 40 12.70 -1.45 13.88
N ARG A 41 12.85 -1.87 15.14
CA ARG A 41 12.11 -1.33 16.27
C ARG A 41 13.12 -0.89 17.34
N PRO A 42 13.02 0.33 17.87
CA PRO A 42 13.85 0.75 18.98
C PRO A 42 13.61 -0.14 20.21
N LYS A 43 14.59 -0.19 21.12
CA LYS A 43 14.52 -1.01 22.34
C LYS A 43 13.39 -0.57 23.27
N THR A 44 13.19 0.74 23.39
CA THR A 44 12.08 1.35 24.13
C THR A 44 11.12 2.03 23.17
N CYS A 45 9.88 2.24 23.60
CA CYS A 45 8.84 2.88 22.81
C CYS A 45 8.26 4.05 23.59
N ASP A 46 9.14 4.98 23.99
CA ASP A 46 8.78 6.06 24.92
C ASP A 46 7.84 7.08 24.26
N ILE A 47 7.95 7.24 22.94
CA ILE A 47 7.08 8.08 22.12
C ILE A 47 6.48 7.19 21.02
N GLN A 48 5.16 7.02 21.06
CA GLN A 48 4.41 6.21 20.11
C GLN A 48 3.37 7.06 19.38
N ALA A 49 3.23 6.83 18.08
CA ALA A 49 2.27 7.52 17.23
C ALA A 49 0.85 6.96 17.39
N HIS A 50 -0.12 7.86 17.60
CA HIS A 50 -1.54 7.60 17.70
C HIS A 50 -2.31 8.41 16.66
N LYS A 51 -3.57 8.03 16.44
CA LYS A 51 -4.46 8.79 15.57
C LYS A 51 -4.63 10.22 16.10
N GLY A 52 -4.53 11.21 15.22
CA GLY A 52 -4.59 12.63 15.53
C GLY A 52 -3.24 13.25 15.89
N ASP A 53 -2.19 12.46 16.07
CA ASP A 53 -0.85 13.01 16.26
C ASP A 53 -0.33 13.60 14.96
N LYS A 54 0.40 14.70 15.08
CA LYS A 54 1.23 15.25 14.02
C LYS A 54 2.54 14.48 13.97
N ILE A 55 2.80 13.75 12.90
CA ILE A 55 3.99 12.91 12.76
C ILE A 55 4.91 13.41 11.65
N LYS A 56 6.21 13.23 11.85
CA LYS A 56 7.22 13.41 10.78
C LYS A 56 7.76 12.06 10.35
N VAL A 57 7.74 11.78 9.05
CA VAL A 57 8.13 10.48 8.51
C VAL A 57 9.12 10.67 7.36
N HIS A 58 10.25 9.98 7.45
CA HIS A 58 11.08 9.75 6.27
C HIS A 58 10.58 8.53 5.52
N TYR A 59 10.61 8.58 4.18
CA TYR A 59 10.14 7.50 3.33
C TYR A 59 10.88 7.44 1.99
N ARG A 60 10.80 6.26 1.37
CA ARG A 60 11.11 6.01 -0.03
C ARG A 60 10.01 5.17 -0.65
N GLY A 61 9.28 5.73 -1.61
CA GLY A 61 8.19 5.09 -2.34
C GLY A 61 8.67 4.48 -3.66
N LYS A 62 8.31 3.22 -3.91
CA LYS A 62 8.66 2.48 -5.12
C LYS A 62 7.49 1.67 -5.67
N LEU A 63 7.49 1.46 -6.98
CA LEU A 63 6.64 0.46 -7.64
C LEU A 63 7.20 -0.95 -7.43
N THR A 64 6.42 -1.98 -7.75
CA THR A 64 6.82 -3.38 -7.59
C THR A 64 7.97 -3.81 -8.50
N ASP A 65 8.23 -3.06 -9.57
CA ASP A 65 9.40 -3.24 -10.45
C ASP A 65 10.68 -2.57 -9.91
N GLY A 66 10.58 -1.87 -8.77
CA GLY A 66 11.69 -1.16 -8.13
C GLY A 66 11.82 0.31 -8.51
N THR A 67 11.03 0.81 -9.47
CA THR A 67 11.04 2.23 -9.87
C THR A 67 10.69 3.11 -8.68
N VAL A 68 11.63 3.96 -8.26
CA VAL A 68 11.40 4.97 -7.22
C VAL A 68 10.58 6.10 -7.83
N PHE A 69 9.43 6.40 -7.25
CA PHE A 69 8.60 7.53 -7.68
C PHE A 69 8.73 8.74 -6.77
N ASP A 70 9.14 8.53 -5.50
CA ASP A 70 9.31 9.60 -4.53
C ASP A 70 10.19 9.17 -3.35
N SER A 71 10.96 10.10 -2.76
CA SER A 71 11.88 9.83 -1.65
C SER A 71 12.17 11.11 -0.85
N SER A 72 11.76 11.14 0.42
CA SER A 72 12.16 12.22 1.34
C SER A 72 13.64 12.16 1.69
N PHE A 73 14.23 10.95 1.70
CA PHE A 73 15.66 10.78 2.02
C PHE A 73 16.57 11.50 1.02
N GLU A 74 16.15 11.59 -0.24
CA GLU A 74 16.90 12.30 -1.29
C GLU A 74 16.75 13.82 -1.19
N ARG A 75 15.63 14.30 -0.64
CA ARG A 75 15.41 15.72 -0.35
C ARG A 75 16.00 16.18 0.97
N GLY A 76 16.26 15.26 1.90
CA GLY A 76 16.72 15.56 3.25
C GLY A 76 15.63 16.11 4.19
N ASP A 77 14.37 16.12 3.77
CA ASP A 77 13.26 16.70 4.53
C ASP A 77 12.11 15.69 4.71
N PRO A 78 11.81 15.24 5.95
CA PRO A 78 10.68 14.36 6.24
C PRO A 78 9.34 15.03 5.90
N ILE A 79 8.33 14.25 5.54
CA ILE A 79 6.98 14.76 5.41
C ILE A 79 6.30 14.85 6.79
N GLU A 80 5.60 15.96 7.05
CA GLU A 80 4.78 16.16 8.25
C GLU A 80 3.29 16.12 7.89
N PHE A 81 2.50 15.37 8.65
CA PHE A 81 1.04 15.32 8.51
C PHE A 81 0.37 14.82 9.79
N GLU A 82 -0.95 15.00 9.89
CA GLU A 82 -1.77 14.46 10.97
C GLU A 82 -2.16 13.00 10.68
N LEU A 83 -1.81 12.07 11.58
CA LEU A 83 -1.98 10.64 11.36
C LEU A 83 -3.45 10.22 11.48
N GLY A 84 -3.98 9.55 10.45
CA GLY A 84 -5.32 8.97 10.50
C GLY A 84 -6.45 9.98 10.26
N SER A 85 -6.13 11.16 9.71
CA SER A 85 -7.09 12.21 9.34
C SER A 85 -7.52 12.18 7.87
N GLY A 86 -6.93 11.30 7.05
CA GLY A 86 -7.21 11.24 5.61
C GLY A 86 -6.42 12.24 4.76
N HIS A 87 -5.39 12.90 5.31
CA HIS A 87 -4.53 13.82 4.56
C HIS A 87 -3.53 13.10 3.63
N VAL A 88 -3.26 11.82 3.88
CA VAL A 88 -2.38 10.97 3.06
C VAL A 88 -3.16 9.74 2.56
N ILE A 89 -2.52 8.91 1.74
CA ILE A 89 -3.13 7.66 1.27
C ILE A 89 -3.53 6.77 2.46
N LYS A 90 -4.66 6.05 2.35
CA LYS A 90 -5.22 5.23 3.44
C LYS A 90 -4.23 4.19 3.99
N GLY A 91 -3.35 3.66 3.14
CA GLY A 91 -2.33 2.71 3.57
C GLY A 91 -1.29 3.31 4.53
N TRP A 92 -1.03 4.61 4.47
CA TRP A 92 -0.19 5.32 5.44
C TRP A 92 -0.94 5.57 6.75
N ASP A 93 -2.17 6.08 6.66
CA ASP A 93 -3.04 6.29 7.82
C ASP A 93 -3.21 5.02 8.68
N GLN A 94 -3.23 3.85 8.03
CA GLN A 94 -3.30 2.56 8.72
C GLN A 94 -1.92 2.01 9.08
N GLY A 95 -0.96 2.10 8.16
CA GLY A 95 0.34 1.42 8.26
C GLY A 95 1.32 2.03 9.26
N LEU A 96 1.11 3.30 9.62
CA LEU A 96 2.02 4.06 10.50
C LEU A 96 1.51 4.18 11.94
N LEU A 97 0.29 3.73 12.22
CA LEU A 97 -0.25 3.66 13.58
C LEU A 97 0.63 2.81 14.50
N ALA A 98 0.74 3.23 15.75
CA ALA A 98 1.47 2.55 16.81
C ALA A 98 2.98 2.37 16.53
N MET A 99 3.56 3.11 15.58
CA MET A 99 5.02 3.19 15.43
C MET A 99 5.64 3.91 16.61
N CYS A 100 6.77 3.41 17.08
CA CYS A 100 7.64 4.13 18.01
C CYS A 100 8.52 5.11 17.23
N VAL A 101 8.85 6.27 17.79
CA VAL A 101 9.84 7.16 17.15
C VAL A 101 11.16 6.42 16.97
N GLY A 102 11.74 6.50 15.77
CA GLY A 102 12.91 5.74 15.32
C GLY A 102 12.58 4.37 14.72
N GLU A 103 11.34 3.89 14.81
CA GLU A 103 10.90 2.65 14.15
C GLU A 103 10.93 2.79 12.64
N LYS A 104 11.35 1.71 11.95
CA LYS A 104 11.34 1.63 10.50
C LYS A 104 10.42 0.51 10.04
N ARG A 105 9.57 0.80 9.05
CA ARG A 105 8.62 -0.16 8.46
C ARG A 105 8.73 -0.21 6.95
N LYS A 106 8.49 -1.40 6.40
CA LYS A 106 8.16 -1.61 5.00
C LYS A 106 6.65 -1.80 4.88
N LEU A 107 5.98 -0.91 4.17
CA LEU A 107 4.58 -1.03 3.83
C LEU A 107 4.44 -1.51 2.39
N LYS A 108 3.60 -2.52 2.16
CA LYS A 108 3.15 -2.91 0.81
C LYS A 108 1.66 -2.62 0.72
N ILE A 109 1.33 -1.62 -0.08
CA ILE A 109 0.01 -0.97 -0.08
C ILE A 109 -0.71 -1.36 -1.37
N PRO A 110 -1.87 -2.04 -1.30
CA PRO A 110 -2.68 -2.34 -2.46
C PRO A 110 -3.24 -1.04 -3.07
N ALA A 111 -3.50 -1.03 -4.37
CA ALA A 111 -4.00 0.15 -5.08
C ALA A 111 -5.23 0.80 -4.40
N LYS A 112 -6.15 0.00 -3.86
CA LYS A 112 -7.36 0.46 -3.15
C LYS A 112 -7.08 1.30 -1.88
N LEU A 113 -5.88 1.17 -1.32
CA LEU A 113 -5.39 1.95 -0.18
C LEU A 113 -4.29 2.96 -0.57
N GLY A 114 -3.96 3.04 -1.87
CA GLY A 114 -3.05 4.00 -2.48
C GLY A 114 -3.80 4.93 -3.44
N TYR A 115 -3.40 4.96 -4.70
CA TYR A 115 -3.95 5.85 -5.75
C TYR A 115 -5.08 5.22 -6.59
N GLY A 116 -5.60 4.06 -6.21
CA GLY A 116 -6.76 3.44 -6.85
C GLY A 116 -6.53 3.04 -8.31
N ALA A 117 -7.63 2.90 -9.06
CA ALA A 117 -7.61 2.52 -10.47
C ALA A 117 -7.08 3.64 -11.38
N GLN A 118 -7.11 4.88 -10.91
CA GLN A 118 -6.69 6.08 -11.63
C GLN A 118 -5.17 6.27 -11.57
N GLY A 119 -4.53 5.85 -10.47
CA GLY A 119 -3.11 6.08 -10.26
C GLY A 119 -2.79 7.56 -10.00
N SER A 120 -1.52 7.93 -10.19
CA SER A 120 -1.06 9.31 -10.15
C SER A 120 -0.08 9.53 -11.32
N PRO A 121 -0.60 9.84 -12.52
CA PRO A 121 0.22 10.04 -13.71
C PRO A 121 1.23 11.19 -13.55
N PRO A 122 2.38 11.13 -14.24
CA PRO A 122 2.79 10.08 -15.19
C PRO A 122 3.44 8.85 -14.53
N THR A 123 3.85 8.95 -13.25
CA THR A 123 4.78 7.98 -12.64
C THR A 123 4.09 6.78 -12.01
N ILE A 124 2.90 6.96 -11.42
CA ILE A 124 2.18 5.88 -10.75
C ILE A 124 1.01 5.44 -11.64
N PRO A 125 1.07 4.25 -12.25
CA PRO A 125 -0.02 3.77 -13.08
C PRO A 125 -1.25 3.42 -12.24
N GLY A 126 -2.40 3.40 -12.89
CA GLY A 126 -3.65 2.90 -12.31
C GLY A 126 -3.52 1.45 -11.84
N GLY A 127 -4.09 1.13 -10.66
CA GLY A 127 -4.06 -0.21 -10.11
C GLY A 127 -2.71 -0.62 -9.50
N ALA A 128 -1.75 0.29 -9.39
CA ALA A 128 -0.42 -0.02 -8.86
C ALA A 128 -0.44 -0.38 -7.37
N THR A 129 0.24 -1.49 -7.03
CA THR A 129 0.71 -1.75 -5.68
C THR A 129 1.94 -0.90 -5.37
N LEU A 130 1.96 -0.25 -4.21
CA LEU A 130 3.06 0.62 -3.78
C LEU A 130 3.88 -0.04 -2.68
N ILE A 131 5.19 0.18 -2.69
CA ILE A 131 6.12 -0.26 -1.66
C ILE A 131 6.74 0.98 -1.02
N PHE A 132 6.62 1.12 0.29
CA PHE A 132 7.26 2.19 1.04
C PHE A 132 8.21 1.61 2.07
N ASP A 133 9.45 2.08 2.09
CA ASP A 133 10.32 2.00 3.27
C ASP A 133 10.16 3.31 4.04
N THR A 134 9.84 3.23 5.33
CA THR A 134 9.45 4.37 6.18
C THR A 134 10.22 4.38 7.49
N GLU A 135 10.40 5.56 8.08
CA GLU A 135 11.01 5.81 9.38
C GLU A 135 10.25 6.91 10.09
N LEU A 136 9.73 6.63 11.30
CA LEU A 136 9.06 7.64 12.12
C LEU A 136 10.12 8.51 12.80
N VAL A 137 10.19 9.78 12.43
CA VAL A 137 11.20 10.74 12.90
C VAL A 137 10.74 11.47 14.16
N ALA A 138 9.47 11.88 14.21
CA ALA A 138 8.92 12.60 15.35
C ALA A 138 7.41 12.40 15.50
N VAL A 139 6.91 12.61 16.72
CA VAL A 139 5.48 12.69 17.06
C VAL A 139 5.27 13.95 17.89
N ASN A 140 4.39 14.84 17.44
CA ASN A 140 4.08 16.13 18.07
C ASN A 140 5.34 16.93 18.43
N GLY A 141 6.32 16.96 17.51
CA GLY A 141 7.60 17.65 17.69
C GLY A 141 8.66 16.90 18.52
N LYS A 142 8.34 15.75 19.12
CA LYS A 142 9.27 14.98 19.96
C LYS A 142 10.01 13.91 19.17
N THR A 143 11.33 13.80 19.36
CA THR A 143 12.23 12.84 18.69
C THR A 143 12.81 11.81 19.68
N ALA A 144 13.50 10.76 19.19
CA ALA A 144 14.01 9.67 20.03
C ALA A 144 15.22 10.06 20.91
N SER A 145 16.01 11.05 20.50
CA SER A 145 17.03 11.68 21.35
C SER A 145 16.36 12.87 22.03
N GLY A 146 15.91 12.70 23.27
CA GLY A 146 15.11 13.69 23.99
C GLY A 146 15.82 15.03 24.19
N ASP A 147 15.79 15.88 23.18
CA ASP A 147 16.26 17.26 23.19
C ASP A 147 15.17 18.18 22.61
N GLU A 148 14.80 19.15 23.44
CA GLU A 148 13.82 20.20 23.19
C GLU A 148 14.19 21.11 22.00
N PRO A 149 13.21 21.76 21.36
CA PRO A 149 13.44 23.11 20.88
C PRO A 149 13.77 23.97 22.12
N ASN A 150 15.00 24.46 22.20
CA ASN A 150 15.36 25.52 23.13
C ASN A 150 14.57 26.79 22.74
N ASP A 151 13.33 26.90 23.22
CA ASP A 151 12.54 28.13 23.18
C ASP A 151 12.90 28.97 24.41
N SER A 152 14.15 29.43 24.48
CA SER A 152 14.53 30.57 25.31
C SER A 152 15.13 31.68 24.44
N GLU A 153 14.25 32.52 23.87
CA GLU A 153 14.33 33.99 23.95
C GLU A 153 13.08 34.62 23.28
N LEU A 154 12.10 34.99 24.11
CA LEU A 154 11.32 36.22 23.92
C LEU A 154 11.96 37.30 24.80
#